data_AF-A0A435ESA3-F1
#
_entry.id   AF-A0A435ESA3-F1
#
_cell.length_a   1.000
_cell.length_b   1.000
_cell.length_c   1.000
_cell.angle_alpha   90.00
_cell.angle_beta   90.00
_cell.angle_gamma   90.00
#
_symmetry.space_group_name_H-M   'P 1'
#
loop_
_entity.id
_entity.type
_entity.pdbx_description
1 polymer ?
#
loop_
_entity_poly.entity_id
_entity_poly.type
_entity_poly.pdbx_seq_one_letter_code
_entity_poly.pdbx_strand_id
1 'polypeptide(L)' 'MADAMYAPVCTRFRTYAVDLEAPLAAYCETVFAWPLMREWTEGALAEPEEIVELDVEF' A
#
# COMPACT_ATOMS: atom_id res chain seq x y z
N MET A 1 15.43 -6.91 -3.39
CA MET A 1 14.85 -5.56 -3.63
C MET A 1 13.71 -5.55 -4.66
N ALA A 2 13.47 -6.59 -5.46
CA ALA A 2 12.38 -6.58 -6.46
C ALA A 2 10.98 -6.37 -5.85
N ASP A 3 10.62 -7.13 -4.81
CA ASP A 3 9.28 -7.06 -4.22
C ASP A 3 8.98 -5.72 -3.53
N ALA A 4 10.01 -5.07 -2.96
CA ALA A 4 9.87 -3.73 -2.39
C ALA A 4 9.48 -2.70 -3.47
N MET A 5 9.97 -2.86 -4.70
CA MET A 5 9.59 -2.03 -5.84
C MET A 5 8.19 -2.37 -6.38
N TYR A 6 7.71 -3.60 -6.15
CA TYR A 6 6.41 -4.07 -6.61
C TYR A 6 5.29 -3.90 -5.58
N ALA A 7 5.60 -3.71 -4.29
CA ALA A 7 4.61 -3.49 -3.25
C ALA A 7 3.64 -2.32 -3.57
N PRO A 8 4.09 -1.17 -4.11
CA PRO A 8 3.19 -0.10 -4.56
C PRO A 8 2.33 -0.46 -5.79
N VAL A 9 2.68 -1.51 -6.54
CA VAL A 9 1.86 -2.01 -7.66
C VAL A 9 0.77 -2.95 -7.10
N CYS A 10 1.14 -3.83 -6.16
CA CYS A 10 0.18 -4.68 -5.45
C CYS A 10 -0.91 -3.85 -4.76
N THR A 11 -0.56 -2.74 -4.10
CA THR A 11 -1.55 -1.85 -3.46
C THR A 11 -2.54 -1.27 -4.47
N ARG A 12 -2.11 -0.89 -5.68
CA ARG A 12 -2.99 -0.37 -6.74
C ARG A 12 -4.01 -1.40 -7.21
N PHE A 13 -3.62 -2.67 -7.34
CA PHE A 13 -4.59 -3.72 -7.69
C PHE A 13 -5.72 -3.81 -6.66
N ARG A 14 -5.40 -3.64 -5.36
CA ARG A 14 -6.39 -3.63 -4.28
C ARG A 14 -7.23 -2.35 -4.27
N THR A 15 -6.62 -1.16 -4.33
CA THR A 15 -7.34 0.12 -4.22
C THR A 15 -8.19 0.45 -5.45
N TYR A 16 -7.80 -0.03 -6.63
CA TYR A 16 -8.57 0.14 -7.86
C TYR A 16 -9.52 -1.03 -8.15
N ALA A 17 -9.59 -2.03 -7.26
CA ALA A 17 -10.42 -3.22 -7.40
C ALA A 17 -10.26 -3.93 -8.76
N VAL A 18 -9.00 -4.16 -9.16
CA VAL A 18 -8.67 -4.86 -10.40
C VAL A 18 -8.79 -6.36 -10.17
N ASP A 19 -9.57 -7.05 -11.00
CA ASP A 19 -9.67 -8.51 -10.97
C ASP A 19 -8.35 -9.16 -11.44
N LEU A 20 -7.84 -10.09 -10.63
CA LEU A 20 -6.59 -10.79 -10.88
C LEU A 20 -6.82 -12.30 -10.99
N GLU A 21 -6.08 -12.93 -11.89
CA GLU A 21 -5.97 -14.39 -11.91
C GLU A 21 -5.34 -14.90 -10.60
N ALA A 22 -5.73 -16.11 -10.19
CA ALA A 22 -5.33 -16.71 -8.91
C ALA A 22 -3.81 -16.60 -8.57
N PRO A 23 -2.86 -16.91 -9.48
CA PRO A 23 -1.44 -16.80 -9.15
C PRO A 23 -0.98 -15.35 -8.88
N LEU A 24 -1.59 -14.37 -9.55
CA LEU A 24 -1.24 -12.94 -9.39
C LEU A 24 -1.81 -12.40 -8.07
N ALA A 25 -3.04 -12.81 -7.72
CA ALA A 25 -3.64 -12.51 -6.42
C ALA A 25 -2.81 -13.11 -5.27
N ALA A 26 -2.36 -14.36 -5.39
CA ALA A 26 -1.53 -15.02 -4.39
C ALA A 26 -0.19 -14.30 -4.16
N TYR A 27 0.42 -13.74 -5.21
CA TYR A 27 1.62 -12.92 -5.08
C TYR A 27 1.34 -11.64 -4.26
N CYS A 28 0.25 -10.93 -4.58
CA CYS A 28 -0.14 -9.73 -3.83
C CYS A 28 -0.36 -10.06 -2.35
N GLU A 29 -1.10 -11.13 -2.04
CA GLU A 29 -1.32 -11.56 -0.66
C GLU A 29 -0.02 -11.94 0.07
N THR A 30 0.95 -12.52 -0.65
CA THR A 30 2.28 -12.80 -0.08
C THR A 30 2.99 -11.51 0.33
N VAL A 31 2.96 -10.48 -0.52
CA VAL A 31 3.54 -9.16 -0.19
C VAL A 31 2.82 -8.54 1.01
N PHE A 32 1.49 -8.57 1.05
CA PHE A 32 0.70 -7.98 2.14
C PHE A 32 0.83 -8.73 3.47
N ALA A 33 1.19 -10.01 3.46
CA ALA A 33 1.43 -10.78 4.67
C ALA A 33 2.72 -10.40 5.42
N TRP A 34 3.62 -9.63 4.79
CA TRP A 34 4.89 -9.25 5.40
C TRP A 34 4.69 -8.33 6.61
N PRO A 35 5.42 -8.55 7.73
CA PRO A 35 5.31 -7.71 8.93
C PRO A 35 5.47 -6.22 8.63
N LEU A 36 6.45 -5.85 7.79
CA LEU A 36 6.70 -4.47 7.40
C LEU A 36 5.55 -3.86 6.57
N MET A 37 4.90 -4.65 5.71
CA MET A 37 3.74 -4.18 4.94
C MET A 37 2.52 -3.99 5.84
N ARG A 38 2.34 -4.84 6.85
CA ARG A 38 1.28 -4.70 7.85
C ARG A 38 1.51 -3.46 8.71
N GLU A 39 2.71 -3.29 9.25
CA GLU A 39 3.10 -2.08 10.01
C GLU A 39 2.88 -0.80 9.20
N TRP A 40 3.33 -0.78 7.94
CA TRP A 40 3.14 0.38 7.07
C TRP A 40 1.65 0.66 6.79
N THR A 41 0.85 -0.38 6.54
CA THR A 41 -0.60 -0.24 6.32
C THR A 41 -1.30 0.26 7.58
N GLU A 42 -0.94 -0.25 8.75
CA GLU A 42 -1.47 0.20 10.03
C GLU A 42 -1.13 1.67 10.30
N GLY A 43 0.11 2.10 9.98
CA GLY A 43 0.52 3.50 10.05
C GLY A 43 -0.32 4.39 9.13
N ALA A 44 -0.51 4.00 7.87
CA ALA A 44 -1.33 4.74 6.92
C ALA A 44 -2.80 4.85 7.35
N LEU A 45 -3.37 3.81 7.96
CA LEU A 45 -4.74 3.83 8.50
C LEU A 45 -4.88 4.71 9.76
N ALA A 46 -3.78 4.93 10.48
CA ALA A 46 -3.75 5.79 11.66
C ALA A 46 -3.48 7.26 11.32
N GLU A 47 -3.18 7.59 10.06
CA GLU A 47 -3.01 8.99 9.63
C GLU A 47 -4.32 9.78 9.81
N PRO A 48 -4.24 11.04 10.27
CA PRO A 48 -5.41 11.88 10.40
C PRO A 48 -6.04 12.18 9.04
N GLU A 49 -7.37 12.22 8.95
CA GLU A 49 -8.08 12.61 7.72
C GLU A 49 -7.84 14.08 7.36
N GLU A 50 -7.61 14.93 8.37
CA GLU A 50 -7.28 16.34 8.18
C GLU A 50 -5.81 16.50 7.83
N ILE A 51 -5.56 17.08 6.65
CA ILE A 51 -4.22 17.49 6.23
C ILE A 51 -3.95 18.87 6.84
N VAL A 52 -2.91 18.97 7.66
CA VAL A 52 -2.46 20.27 8.20
C VAL A 52 -1.94 21.12 7.03
N GLU A 53 -2.54 22.30 6.84
CA GLU A 53 -2.05 23.29 5.87
C GLU A 53 -0.64 23.73 6.29
N LEU A 54 0.34 23.46 5.44
CA LEU A 54 1.70 23.95 5.63
C LEU A 54 1.72 25.41 5.18
N ASP A 55 1.95 26.35 6.11
CA ASP A 55 2.25 27.75 5.79
C ASP A 55 3.60 27.81 5.04
N VAL A 56 3.57 27.58 3.73
CA VAL A 56 4.72 27.81 2.85
C VAL A 56 4.66 29.26 2.40
N GLU A 57 5.36 30.14 3.12
CA GLU A 57 5.70 31.46 2.59
C GLU A 57 6.66 31.27 1.39
N PHE A 58 6.16 31.56 0.18
CA PHE A 58 6.96 31.66 -1.04
C PHE A 58 7.38 33.11 -1.31
#